data_AF-A0A1S2LET7-F1
#
_entry.id   AF-A0A1S2LET7-F1
#
_cell.length_a   1.000
_cell.length_b   1.000
_cell.length_c   1.000
_cell.angle_alpha   90.00
_cell.angle_beta   90.00
_cell.angle_gamma   90.00
#
_symmetry.space_group_name_H-M   'P 1'
#
loop_
_entity.id
_entity.type
_entity.pdbx_description
1 polymer ?
#
loop_
_entity_poly.entity_id
_entity_poly.type
_entity_poly.pdbx_seq_one_letter_code
_entity_poly.pdbx_strand_id
1 'polypeptide(L)'
;MKEIKLKLEGKIKRLTNKTFKFDERVEEGWFSAVYFLKTKEIVEKLKKDNTVTMQFFQKTDAVLCGTDEVIALIKTFAKNVDELEIHSLKDGDKIKPFETVLTITGPYQNFGYLEGVIDGILARRTSVATNVYNVVKAASLSGVKKPVIFMGDRDDHFTQQAGDGYAAYIGGSIAQATHAMNEWWGKKGMGTMPHALIQLFEGDVVAATHAYKETFPEDDLMALVDYNNDVITDALSVAREFGEELKGVRIDTSKTMVDQYFFRNPDVLGSFDPRGANPELIFALRKALDDEGFHHVKIIGSGGFDAKRIEEYEKRGVPVDIYGVGSSLLKIHIGFTGDNVLLNGKHEAKTGRKYRPNPRLEKID
;
A
#
# COMPACT_ATOMS: atom_id res chain seq x y z
N MET A 1 -19.66 -4.56 12.57
CA MET A 1 -18.95 -3.27 12.39
C MET A 1 -17.46 -3.56 12.46
N LYS A 2 -16.63 -3.11 11.51
CA LYS A 2 -15.17 -3.39 11.54
C LYS A 2 -14.48 -2.59 12.63
N GLU A 3 -13.43 -3.15 13.24
CA GLU A 3 -12.69 -2.50 14.34
C GLU A 3 -12.08 -1.16 13.93
N ILE A 4 -11.66 -1.01 12.68
CA ILE A 4 -11.13 0.27 12.17
C ILE A 4 -12.12 1.43 12.33
N LYS A 5 -13.43 1.17 12.22
CA LYS A 5 -14.46 2.20 12.40
C LYS A 5 -14.53 2.61 13.87
N LEU A 6 -14.45 1.63 14.78
CA LEU A 6 -14.37 1.89 16.22
C LEU A 6 -13.10 2.67 16.57
N LYS A 7 -11.97 2.37 15.93
CA LYS A 7 -10.69 3.06 16.13
C LYS A 7 -10.78 4.52 15.66
N LEU A 8 -11.35 4.75 14.47
CA LEU A 8 -11.57 6.10 13.92
C LEU A 8 -12.59 6.90 14.75
N GLU A 9 -13.57 6.26 15.36
CA GLU A 9 -14.52 6.86 16.32
C GLU A 9 -13.92 7.04 17.72
N GLY A 10 -12.67 6.65 17.96
CA GLY A 10 -12.00 6.74 19.26
C GLY A 10 -12.49 5.75 20.33
N LYS A 11 -13.34 4.79 19.95
CA LYS A 11 -13.91 3.78 20.86
C LYS A 11 -12.92 2.68 21.25
N ILE A 12 -11.92 2.43 20.40
CA ILE A 12 -10.78 1.56 20.70
C ILE A 12 -9.49 2.27 20.30
N LYS A 13 -8.39 2.01 21.02
CA LYS A 13 -7.08 2.64 20.70
C LYS A 13 -6.38 1.94 19.53
N ARG A 14 -6.54 0.62 19.40
CA ARG A 14 -5.81 -0.25 18.46
C ARG A 14 -6.71 -1.36 17.93
N LEU A 15 -6.40 -1.85 16.73
CA LEU A 15 -7.00 -3.05 16.17
C LEU A 15 -6.54 -4.30 16.94
N THR A 16 -7.34 -5.35 16.93
CA THR A 16 -7.05 -6.59 17.67
C THR A 16 -7.01 -7.80 16.74
N ASN A 17 -6.80 -8.99 17.32
CA ASN A 17 -6.88 -10.27 16.60
C ASN A 17 -8.29 -10.60 16.05
N LYS A 18 -9.31 -9.77 16.32
CA LYS A 18 -10.59 -9.83 15.57
C LYS A 18 -10.44 -9.33 14.13
N THR A 19 -9.46 -8.47 13.88
CA THR A 19 -9.12 -7.98 12.54
C THR A 19 -8.05 -8.85 11.88
N PHE A 20 -6.99 -9.17 12.63
CA PHE A 20 -5.85 -9.91 12.10
C PHE A 20 -6.08 -11.43 12.18
N LYS A 21 -5.88 -12.14 11.06
CA LYS A 21 -5.99 -13.59 11.00
C LYS A 21 -4.60 -14.20 11.00
N PHE A 22 -4.21 -14.80 12.11
CA PHE A 22 -2.93 -15.48 12.24
C PHE A 22 -3.07 -16.98 12.02
N ASP A 23 -2.00 -17.61 11.56
CA ASP A 23 -1.88 -19.06 11.52
C ASP A 23 -1.55 -19.58 12.92
N GLU A 24 -2.31 -20.54 13.43
CA GLU A 24 -2.16 -21.06 14.80
C GLU A 24 -0.77 -21.70 15.04
N ARG A 25 -0.10 -22.17 13.98
CA ARG A 25 1.25 -22.74 14.07
C ARG A 25 2.31 -21.72 14.48
N VAL A 26 1.99 -20.43 14.49
CA VAL A 26 2.85 -19.42 15.14
C VAL A 26 3.11 -19.77 16.60
N GLU A 27 2.11 -20.28 17.32
CA GLU A 27 2.23 -20.68 18.73
C GLU A 27 3.32 -21.74 18.95
N GLU A 28 3.39 -22.69 18.01
CA GLU A 28 4.37 -23.78 18.00
C GLU A 28 5.77 -23.31 17.58
N GLY A 29 5.91 -22.05 17.17
CA GLY A 29 7.15 -21.50 16.64
C GLY A 29 7.46 -21.98 15.22
N TRP A 30 6.46 -22.47 14.47
CA TRP A 30 6.64 -23.01 13.11
C TRP A 30 7.29 -22.01 12.15
N PHE A 31 6.96 -20.73 12.30
CA PHE A 31 7.51 -19.64 11.48
C PHE A 31 8.75 -18.99 12.11
N SER A 32 9.22 -19.48 13.25
CA SER A 32 10.39 -18.97 13.94
C SER A 32 11.66 -19.61 13.39
N ALA A 33 12.74 -18.85 13.31
CA ALA A 33 14.04 -19.45 13.01
C ALA A 33 14.43 -20.42 14.14
N VAL A 34 14.96 -21.59 13.77
CA VAL A 34 15.28 -22.69 14.69
C VAL A 34 16.18 -22.24 15.86
N TYR A 35 17.07 -21.27 15.64
CA TYR A 35 17.95 -20.77 16.70
C TYR A 35 17.18 -20.03 17.81
N PHE A 36 16.06 -19.37 17.52
CA PHE A 36 15.21 -18.76 18.55
C PHE A 36 14.55 -19.83 19.43
N LEU A 37 14.07 -20.92 18.83
CA LEU A 37 13.48 -22.04 19.56
C LEU A 37 14.50 -22.72 20.47
N LYS A 38 15.71 -22.99 19.94
CA LYS A 38 16.82 -23.51 20.74
C LYS A 38 17.21 -22.56 21.87
N THR A 39 17.24 -21.25 21.61
CA THR A 39 17.56 -20.24 22.63
C THR A 39 16.51 -20.23 23.73
N LYS A 40 15.23 -20.30 23.39
CA LYS A 40 14.13 -20.42 24.35
C LYS A 40 14.33 -21.62 25.28
N GLU A 41 14.61 -22.82 24.74
CA GLU A 41 14.87 -24.00 25.56
C GLU A 41 16.09 -23.84 26.48
N ILE A 42 17.17 -23.23 25.98
CA ILE A 42 18.38 -22.98 26.78
C ILE A 42 18.07 -22.02 27.93
N VAL A 43 17.32 -20.96 27.66
CA VAL A 43 16.93 -19.96 28.66
C VAL A 43 16.00 -20.58 29.71
N GLU A 44 15.01 -21.36 29.29
CA GLU A 44 14.11 -22.09 30.19
C GLU A 44 14.85 -23.08 31.11
N LYS A 45 15.96 -23.66 30.65
CA LYS A 45 16.76 -24.60 31.45
C LYS A 45 17.78 -23.91 32.36
N LEU A 46 18.50 -22.93 31.84
CA LEU A 46 19.74 -22.41 32.45
C LEU A 46 19.64 -20.96 32.93
N LYS A 47 18.65 -20.19 32.46
CA LYS A 47 18.53 -18.73 32.71
C LYS A 47 17.08 -18.30 32.96
N LYS A 48 16.37 -19.04 33.83
CA LYS A 48 14.94 -18.81 34.12
C LYS A 48 14.64 -17.39 34.62
N ASP A 49 15.50 -16.86 35.49
CA ASP A 49 15.37 -15.53 36.10
C ASP A 49 16.02 -14.47 35.21
N ASN A 50 15.36 -14.15 34.09
CA ASN A 50 15.77 -13.09 33.18
C ASN A 50 14.64 -12.11 32.90
N THR A 51 14.99 -10.84 32.73
CA THR A 51 14.13 -9.81 32.18
C THR A 51 14.94 -9.06 31.14
N VAL A 52 14.56 -9.24 29.88
CA VAL A 52 15.21 -8.59 28.74
C VAL A 52 14.34 -7.44 28.26
N THR A 53 14.96 -6.33 27.87
CA THR A 53 14.30 -5.30 27.05
C THR A 53 14.81 -5.39 25.62
N MET A 54 13.91 -5.71 24.70
CA MET A 54 14.17 -5.72 23.26
C MET A 54 13.59 -4.46 22.62
N GLN A 55 14.31 -3.88 21.65
CA GLN A 55 13.86 -2.71 20.88
C GLN A 55 13.84 -3.02 19.40
N PHE A 56 12.77 -2.59 18.72
CA PHE A 56 12.64 -2.69 17.26
C PHE A 56 12.80 -1.31 16.61
N PHE A 57 13.58 -1.25 15.54
CA PHE A 57 13.83 -0.02 14.78
C PHE A 57 14.21 -0.35 13.32
N GLN A 58 14.24 0.68 12.48
CA GLN A 58 14.63 0.61 11.06
C GLN A 58 15.64 1.74 10.74
N LYS A 59 16.16 1.85 9.50
CA LYS A 59 17.35 2.69 9.16
C LYS A 59 17.08 3.87 8.21
N THR A 60 15.84 4.13 7.82
CA THR A 60 15.42 5.17 6.87
C THR A 60 14.35 6.08 7.48
N ASP A 61 13.96 7.16 6.83
CA ASP A 61 12.71 7.84 7.18
C ASP A 61 11.52 7.04 6.61
N ALA A 62 10.45 6.88 7.39
CA ALA A 62 9.34 6.01 7.01
C ALA A 62 7.99 6.44 7.64
N VAL A 63 6.90 5.92 7.08
CA VAL A 63 5.57 5.91 7.71
C VAL A 63 5.34 4.54 8.32
N LEU A 64 5.39 4.47 9.65
CA LEU A 64 5.27 3.23 10.40
C LEU A 64 3.91 2.58 10.17
N CYS A 65 3.90 1.26 9.95
CA CYS A 65 2.68 0.48 9.90
C CYS A 65 2.94 -0.96 10.35
N GLY A 66 1.91 -1.62 10.88
CA GLY A 66 1.98 -3.00 11.38
C GLY A 66 2.15 -3.12 12.89
N THR A 67 2.14 -2.01 13.64
CA THR A 67 2.26 -2.03 15.11
C THR A 67 1.06 -2.69 15.77
N ASP A 68 -0.16 -2.41 15.30
CA ASP A 68 -1.37 -3.05 15.83
C ASP A 68 -1.37 -4.56 15.53
N GLU A 69 -0.90 -4.96 14.34
CA GLU A 69 -0.75 -6.37 13.93
C GLU A 69 0.27 -7.09 14.83
N VAL A 70 1.42 -6.46 15.09
CA VAL A 70 2.45 -6.99 16.01
C VAL A 70 1.95 -7.09 17.45
N ILE A 71 1.24 -6.09 17.95
CA ILE A 71 0.70 -6.12 19.32
C ILE A 71 -0.34 -7.25 19.44
N ALA A 72 -1.21 -7.42 18.44
CA ALA A 72 -2.15 -8.53 18.41
C ALA A 72 -1.44 -9.89 18.32
N LEU A 73 -0.36 -10.00 17.55
CA LEU A 73 0.49 -11.19 17.48
C LEU A 73 1.05 -11.55 18.87
N ILE A 74 1.68 -10.58 19.54
CA ILE A 74 2.28 -10.79 20.87
C ILE A 74 1.20 -11.19 21.88
N LYS A 75 0.07 -10.49 21.92
CA LYS A 75 -1.03 -10.81 22.82
C LYS A 75 -1.67 -12.17 22.57
N THR A 76 -1.61 -12.66 21.34
CA THR A 76 -2.21 -13.96 20.98
C THR A 76 -1.27 -15.11 21.30
N PHE A 77 0.04 -14.96 21.06
CA PHE A 77 0.97 -16.10 21.08
C PHE A 77 2.05 -16.03 22.17
N ALA A 78 2.39 -14.85 22.70
CA ALA A 78 3.39 -14.80 23.77
C ALA A 78 2.89 -15.52 25.03
N LYS A 79 3.80 -16.23 25.71
CA LYS A 79 3.50 -16.90 26.98
C LYS A 79 3.47 -15.88 28.11
N ASN A 80 2.60 -16.07 29.11
CA ASN A 80 2.49 -15.20 30.29
C ASN A 80 2.53 -13.71 29.91
N VAL A 81 1.66 -13.30 28.97
CA VAL A 81 1.66 -11.93 28.42
C VAL A 81 1.57 -10.85 29.49
N ASP A 82 0.92 -11.15 30.63
CA ASP A 82 0.79 -10.24 31.77
C ASP A 82 2.13 -9.93 32.47
N GLU A 83 3.17 -10.75 32.23
CA GLU A 83 4.55 -10.51 32.68
C GLU A 83 5.36 -9.65 31.68
N LEU A 84 4.76 -9.27 30.54
CA LEU A 84 5.40 -8.47 29.51
C LEU A 84 4.94 -7.01 29.60
N GLU A 85 5.91 -6.10 29.59
CA GLU A 85 5.67 -4.68 29.39
C GLU A 85 5.96 -4.30 27.95
N ILE A 86 4.91 -3.89 27.23
CA ILE A 86 4.99 -3.53 25.81
C ILE A 86 4.75 -2.03 25.67
N HIS A 87 5.63 -1.34 24.93
CA HIS A 87 5.39 0.03 24.50
C HIS A 87 5.52 0.16 22.99
N SER A 88 4.69 0.96 22.35
CA SER A 88 4.72 1.10 20.89
C SER A 88 4.24 2.46 20.41
N LEU A 89 4.80 2.88 19.27
CA LEU A 89 4.24 3.93 18.41
C LEU A 89 2.94 3.46 17.74
N LYS A 90 2.28 4.34 17.00
CA LYS A 90 1.03 4.03 16.30
C LYS A 90 1.26 3.91 14.80
N ASP A 91 0.43 3.10 14.15
CA ASP A 91 0.37 3.10 12.68
C ASP A 91 0.08 4.51 12.15
N GLY A 92 0.84 4.95 11.15
CA GLY A 92 0.80 6.29 10.59
C GLY A 92 1.84 7.27 11.16
N ASP A 93 2.51 6.91 12.25
CA ASP A 93 3.61 7.73 12.80
C ASP A 93 4.75 7.85 11.79
N LYS A 94 5.23 9.08 11.59
CA LYS A 94 6.51 9.30 10.89
C LYS A 94 7.65 8.94 11.82
N ILE A 95 8.58 8.12 11.33
CA ILE A 95 9.72 7.62 12.11
C ILE A 95 11.03 7.93 11.39
N LYS A 96 12.08 8.13 12.20
CA LYS A 96 13.44 8.43 11.73
C LYS A 96 14.34 7.19 11.77
N PRO A 97 15.49 7.21 11.06
CA PRO A 97 16.51 6.18 11.20
C PRO A 97 16.89 5.93 12.66
N PHE A 98 16.87 4.65 13.03
CA PHE A 98 17.18 4.13 14.37
C PHE A 98 16.29 4.64 15.50
N GLU A 99 15.12 5.19 15.19
CA GLU A 99 14.08 5.48 16.18
C GLU A 99 13.42 4.16 16.61
N THR A 100 13.36 3.94 17.93
CA THR A 100 12.68 2.77 18.49
C THR A 100 11.17 2.92 18.34
N VAL A 101 10.53 1.94 17.72
CA VAL A 101 9.07 1.96 17.43
C VAL A 101 8.27 1.02 18.33
N LEU A 102 8.93 0.03 18.91
CA LEU A 102 8.35 -0.99 19.78
C LEU A 102 9.41 -1.43 20.79
N THR A 103 9.01 -1.58 22.04
CA THR A 103 9.80 -2.22 23.09
C THR A 103 9.00 -3.32 23.75
N ILE A 104 9.66 -4.45 24.02
CA ILE A 104 9.10 -5.56 24.78
C ILE A 104 10.06 -5.82 25.93
N THR A 105 9.55 -5.72 27.17
CA THR A 105 10.32 -5.98 28.38
C THR A 105 9.69 -7.13 29.15
N GLY A 106 10.47 -8.18 29.45
CA GLY A 106 10.01 -9.34 30.21
C GLY A 106 10.91 -10.56 30.02
N PRO A 107 10.50 -11.75 30.49
CA PRO A 107 11.27 -12.97 30.30
C PRO A 107 11.40 -13.32 28.81
N TYR A 108 12.62 -13.49 28.31
CA TYR A 108 12.88 -13.66 26.88
C TYR A 108 12.18 -14.89 26.27
N GLN A 109 12.12 -16.00 27.03
CA GLN A 109 11.47 -17.24 26.61
C GLN A 109 9.97 -17.08 26.30
N ASN A 110 9.34 -16.03 26.81
CA ASN A 110 7.91 -15.78 26.63
C ASN A 110 7.58 -15.22 25.25
N PHE A 111 8.51 -14.48 24.62
CA PHE A 111 8.22 -13.75 23.38
C PHE A 111 9.32 -13.83 22.31
N GLY A 112 10.58 -14.15 22.67
CA GLY A 112 11.72 -14.02 21.76
C GLY A 112 11.63 -14.85 20.48
N TYR A 113 10.85 -15.93 20.49
CA TYR A 113 10.60 -16.73 19.28
C TYR A 113 9.77 -15.99 18.21
N LEU A 114 9.01 -14.96 18.61
CA LEU A 114 8.21 -14.12 17.70
C LEU A 114 9.05 -13.07 16.95
N GLU A 115 10.32 -12.87 17.30
CA GLU A 115 11.16 -11.77 16.77
C GLU A 115 11.17 -11.71 15.24
N GLY A 116 11.43 -12.83 14.56
CA GLY A 116 11.46 -12.86 13.10
C GLY A 116 10.11 -12.56 12.43
N VAL A 117 8.99 -12.94 13.08
CA VAL A 117 7.64 -12.64 12.60
C VAL A 117 7.33 -11.16 12.77
N ILE A 118 7.74 -10.56 13.90
CA ILE A 118 7.60 -9.13 14.18
C ILE A 118 8.37 -8.30 13.14
N ASP A 119 9.63 -8.65 12.89
CA ASP A 119 10.46 -7.97 11.88
C ASP A 119 9.81 -8.05 10.49
N GLY A 120 9.28 -9.22 10.11
CA GLY A 120 8.59 -9.42 8.84
C GLY A 120 7.33 -8.56 8.67
N ILE A 121 6.49 -8.50 9.71
CA ILE A 121 5.29 -7.65 9.72
C ILE A 121 5.66 -6.18 9.57
N LEU A 122 6.53 -5.67 10.46
CA LEU A 122 6.93 -4.26 10.44
C LEU A 122 7.60 -3.88 9.13
N ALA A 123 8.50 -4.73 8.62
CA ALA A 123 9.19 -4.46 7.37
C ALA A 123 8.24 -4.35 6.19
N ARG A 124 7.31 -5.30 6.06
CA ARG A 124 6.35 -5.31 4.96
C ARG A 124 5.40 -4.13 5.02
N ARG A 125 4.69 -3.97 6.14
CA ARG A 125 3.63 -2.96 6.30
C ARG A 125 4.21 -1.55 6.22
N THR A 126 5.36 -1.30 6.86
CA THR A 126 6.02 0.01 6.80
C THR A 126 6.53 0.34 5.39
N SER A 127 7.07 -0.65 4.66
CA SER A 127 7.49 -0.43 3.27
C SER A 127 6.31 -0.02 2.38
N VAL A 128 5.20 -0.78 2.44
CA VAL A 128 4.01 -0.50 1.63
C VAL A 128 3.39 0.85 1.99
N ALA A 129 3.21 1.14 3.28
CA ALA A 129 2.67 2.42 3.74
C ALA A 129 3.54 3.61 3.30
N THR A 130 4.87 3.46 3.37
CA THR A 130 5.82 4.49 2.95
C THR A 130 5.80 4.70 1.43
N ASN A 131 5.73 3.63 0.64
CA ASN A 131 5.64 3.72 -0.82
C ASN A 131 4.36 4.46 -1.24
N VAL A 132 3.23 4.11 -0.63
CA VAL A 132 1.94 4.78 -0.89
C VAL A 132 1.98 6.24 -0.45
N TYR A 133 2.54 6.53 0.72
CA TYR A 133 2.71 7.91 1.20
C TYR A 133 3.50 8.77 0.19
N ASN A 134 4.59 8.24 -0.35
CA ASN A 134 5.41 8.95 -1.34
C ASN A 134 4.66 9.20 -2.65
N VAL A 135 3.87 8.23 -3.11
CA VAL A 135 3.03 8.35 -4.30
C VAL A 135 1.90 9.37 -4.09
N VAL A 136 1.19 9.33 -2.96
CA VAL A 136 0.14 10.29 -2.60
C VAL A 136 0.70 11.71 -2.46
N LYS A 137 1.89 11.84 -1.85
CA LYS A 137 2.60 13.11 -1.77
C LYS A 137 2.96 13.64 -3.15
N ALA A 138 3.51 12.79 -4.02
CA ALA A 138 3.85 13.16 -5.39
C ALA A 138 2.60 13.64 -6.14
N ALA A 139 1.49 12.89 -6.06
CA ALA A 139 0.21 13.20 -6.71
C ALA A 139 -0.49 14.47 -6.19
N SER A 140 0.06 15.12 -5.16
CA SER A 140 -0.46 16.37 -4.61
C SER A 140 0.43 17.59 -4.91
N LEU A 141 1.49 17.42 -5.70
CA LEU A 141 2.49 18.48 -5.95
C LEU A 141 1.94 19.66 -6.76
N SER A 142 0.92 19.44 -7.60
CA SER A 142 0.21 20.53 -8.29
C SER A 142 -0.66 21.40 -7.37
N GLY A 143 -0.75 21.07 -6.07
CA GLY A 143 -1.63 21.74 -5.11
C GLY A 143 -3.05 21.16 -5.05
N VAL A 144 -3.40 20.27 -5.97
CA VAL A 144 -4.65 19.51 -5.97
C VAL A 144 -4.38 18.10 -5.45
N LYS A 145 -5.13 17.65 -4.45
CA LYS A 145 -5.00 16.29 -3.93
C LYS A 145 -5.67 15.29 -4.87
N LYS A 146 -4.89 14.66 -5.75
CA LYS A 146 -5.39 13.67 -6.70
C LYS A 146 -5.52 12.29 -6.04
N PRO A 147 -6.64 11.56 -6.22
CA PRO A 147 -6.78 10.21 -5.70
C PRO A 147 -5.75 9.24 -6.28
N VAL A 148 -5.29 8.31 -5.43
CA VAL A 148 -4.42 7.20 -5.83
C VAL A 148 -5.19 5.91 -5.54
N ILE A 149 -5.27 5.04 -6.54
CA ILE A 149 -5.87 3.70 -6.44
C ILE A 149 -4.74 2.69 -6.26
N PHE A 150 -4.83 1.90 -5.18
CA PHE A 150 -3.92 0.79 -4.92
C PHE A 150 -4.33 -0.42 -5.77
N MET A 151 -3.48 -0.77 -6.74
CA MET A 151 -3.68 -1.86 -7.71
C MET A 151 -2.59 -2.93 -7.59
N GLY A 152 -2.15 -3.24 -6.36
CA GLY A 152 -1.11 -4.23 -6.08
C GLY A 152 -1.62 -5.67 -5.94
N ASP A 153 -2.84 -5.98 -6.37
CA ASP A 153 -3.52 -7.26 -6.09
C ASP A 153 -2.86 -8.46 -6.75
N ARG A 154 -2.20 -8.21 -7.87
CA ARG A 154 -1.64 -9.21 -8.77
C ARG A 154 -0.13 -9.37 -8.68
N ASP A 155 0.54 -8.50 -7.93
CA ASP A 155 2.00 -8.42 -7.87
C ASP A 155 2.59 -9.16 -6.65
N ASP A 156 1.73 -9.80 -5.82
CA ASP A 156 2.15 -10.62 -4.68
C ASP A 156 1.14 -11.75 -4.40
N HIS A 157 1.48 -12.63 -3.46
CA HIS A 157 0.62 -13.71 -3.02
C HIS A 157 -0.69 -13.17 -2.40
N PHE A 158 -1.82 -13.75 -2.79
CA PHE A 158 -3.15 -13.23 -2.46
C PHE A 158 -3.43 -13.07 -0.95
N THR A 159 -2.75 -13.85 -0.11
CA THR A 159 -2.84 -13.77 1.36
C THR A 159 -2.37 -12.42 1.92
N GLN A 160 -1.57 -11.68 1.16
CA GLN A 160 -1.02 -10.39 1.60
C GLN A 160 -1.99 -9.23 1.41
N GLN A 161 -3.01 -9.39 0.57
CA GLN A 161 -3.90 -8.30 0.13
C GLN A 161 -4.52 -7.55 1.31
N ALA A 162 -5.06 -8.24 2.32
CA ALA A 162 -5.74 -7.59 3.44
C ALA A 162 -4.82 -6.62 4.22
N GLY A 163 -3.61 -7.05 4.53
CA GLY A 163 -2.68 -6.22 5.29
C GLY A 163 -1.93 -5.20 4.45
N ASP A 164 -1.67 -5.47 3.17
CA ASP A 164 -1.12 -4.45 2.27
C ASP A 164 -2.14 -3.36 1.97
N GLY A 165 -3.42 -3.74 1.86
CA GLY A 165 -4.51 -2.79 1.72
C GLY A 165 -4.67 -1.91 2.97
N TYR A 166 -4.51 -2.47 4.18
CA TYR A 166 -4.41 -1.66 5.40
C TYR A 166 -3.20 -0.72 5.39
N ALA A 167 -2.00 -1.22 5.02
CA ALA A 167 -0.81 -0.39 4.92
C ALA A 167 -0.97 0.75 3.90
N ALA A 168 -1.61 0.47 2.76
CA ALA A 168 -1.93 1.48 1.76
C ALA A 168 -2.94 2.51 2.26
N TYR A 169 -3.93 2.09 3.06
CA TYR A 169 -4.82 3.02 3.76
C TYR A 169 -4.06 3.96 4.71
N ILE A 170 -3.14 3.42 5.52
CA ILE A 170 -2.28 4.20 6.40
C ILE A 170 -1.37 5.16 5.59
N GLY A 171 -0.88 4.72 4.43
CA GLY A 171 -0.11 5.54 3.49
C GLY A 171 -0.93 6.64 2.79
N GLY A 172 -2.26 6.63 2.91
CA GLY A 172 -3.16 7.67 2.39
C GLY A 172 -3.94 7.31 1.14
N SER A 173 -3.84 6.06 0.64
CA SER A 173 -4.72 5.57 -0.43
C SER A 173 -6.08 5.18 0.13
N ILE A 174 -7.16 5.75 -0.42
CA ILE A 174 -8.53 5.46 0.00
C ILE A 174 -9.33 4.65 -1.04
N ALA A 175 -8.62 4.07 -2.01
CA ALA A 175 -9.15 3.33 -3.14
C ALA A 175 -8.30 2.08 -3.39
N GLN A 176 -8.92 0.92 -3.56
CA GLN A 176 -8.25 -0.38 -3.66
C GLN A 176 -8.95 -1.25 -4.69
N ALA A 177 -8.20 -2.07 -5.42
CA ALA A 177 -8.74 -2.89 -6.50
C ALA A 177 -9.64 -4.06 -6.05
N THR A 178 -9.43 -4.62 -4.84
CA THR A 178 -10.14 -5.84 -4.41
C THR A 178 -10.87 -5.67 -3.08
N HIS A 179 -11.87 -6.53 -2.84
CA HIS A 179 -12.53 -6.58 -1.53
C HIS A 179 -11.58 -7.05 -0.43
N ALA A 180 -10.67 -7.98 -0.72
CA ALA A 180 -9.70 -8.49 0.25
C ALA A 180 -8.76 -7.37 0.76
N MET A 181 -8.30 -6.47 -0.10
CA MET A 181 -7.53 -5.29 0.31
C MET A 181 -8.26 -4.36 1.27
N ASN A 182 -9.59 -4.39 1.26
CA ASN A 182 -10.41 -3.60 2.16
C ASN A 182 -10.83 -4.37 3.42
N GLU A 183 -10.35 -5.60 3.61
CA GLU A 183 -10.81 -6.48 4.68
C GLU A 183 -10.59 -5.85 6.07
N TRP A 184 -9.44 -5.20 6.31
CA TRP A 184 -9.14 -4.64 7.62
C TRP A 184 -9.67 -3.21 7.83
N TRP A 185 -9.95 -2.45 6.76
CA TRP A 185 -10.27 -1.01 6.87
C TRP A 185 -11.62 -0.57 6.27
N GLY A 186 -12.30 -1.43 5.50
CA GLY A 186 -13.77 -1.40 5.41
C GLY A 186 -14.45 -0.68 4.24
N LYS A 187 -13.76 -0.34 3.15
CA LYS A 187 -14.43 0.10 1.90
C LYS A 187 -14.75 -1.08 0.95
N LYS A 188 -15.58 -0.85 -0.06
CA LYS A 188 -15.70 -1.79 -1.19
C LYS A 188 -14.50 -1.55 -2.13
N GLY A 189 -14.09 -2.60 -2.84
CA GLY A 189 -13.11 -2.46 -3.93
C GLY A 189 -13.69 -1.55 -5.01
N MET A 190 -12.82 -0.83 -5.70
CA MET A 190 -13.17 -0.01 -6.86
C MET A 190 -12.35 -0.47 -8.05
N GLY A 191 -12.99 -0.59 -9.21
CA GLY A 191 -12.37 -0.97 -10.45
C GLY A 191 -13.10 -0.35 -11.63
N THR A 192 -12.43 -0.30 -12.77
CA THR A 192 -13.06 -0.01 -14.07
C THR A 192 -13.26 -1.33 -14.81
N MET A 193 -13.65 -1.26 -16.09
CA MET A 193 -13.55 -2.41 -16.99
C MET A 193 -12.09 -2.85 -17.25
N PRO A 194 -11.81 -4.16 -17.36
CA PRO A 194 -10.53 -4.69 -17.82
C PRO A 194 -10.48 -4.84 -19.35
N HIS A 195 -9.27 -4.97 -19.94
CA HIS A 195 -9.10 -5.27 -21.37
C HIS A 195 -9.85 -6.53 -21.82
N ALA A 196 -10.04 -7.50 -20.93
CA ALA A 196 -10.80 -8.73 -21.21
C ALA A 196 -12.27 -8.45 -21.57
N LEU A 197 -12.89 -7.40 -21.00
CA LEU A 197 -14.26 -7.03 -21.38
C LEU A 197 -14.28 -6.55 -22.83
N ILE A 198 -13.40 -5.63 -23.18
CA ILE A 198 -13.31 -5.08 -24.56
C ILE A 198 -12.99 -6.20 -25.56
N GLN A 199 -12.15 -7.16 -25.19
CA GLN A 199 -11.88 -8.34 -26.01
C GLN A 199 -13.14 -9.18 -26.28
N LEU A 200 -14.02 -9.35 -25.29
CA LEU A 200 -15.27 -10.09 -25.47
C LEU A 200 -16.28 -9.34 -26.37
N PHE A 201 -16.09 -8.04 -26.57
CA PHE A 201 -16.79 -7.21 -27.54
C PHE A 201 -15.93 -6.93 -28.78
N GLU A 202 -14.99 -7.81 -29.10
CA GLU A 202 -14.20 -7.79 -30.35
C GLU A 202 -13.44 -6.48 -30.60
N GLY A 203 -13.03 -5.78 -29.54
CA GLY A 203 -12.31 -4.50 -29.65
C GLY A 203 -13.21 -3.27 -29.69
N ASP A 204 -14.54 -3.45 -29.68
CA ASP A 204 -15.50 -2.35 -29.63
C ASP A 204 -15.62 -1.79 -28.20
N VAL A 205 -14.94 -0.68 -27.97
CA VAL A 205 -14.91 0.02 -26.67
C VAL A 205 -16.29 0.59 -26.33
N VAL A 206 -17.08 1.02 -27.32
CA VAL A 206 -18.41 1.60 -27.10
C VAL A 206 -19.40 0.52 -26.69
N ALA A 207 -19.42 -0.61 -27.41
CA ALA A 207 -20.25 -1.76 -27.06
C ALA A 207 -19.91 -2.33 -25.68
N ALA A 208 -18.62 -2.46 -25.36
CA ALA A 208 -18.17 -2.89 -24.03
C ALA A 208 -18.61 -1.92 -22.92
N THR A 209 -18.57 -0.61 -23.19
CA THR A 209 -18.99 0.43 -22.25
C THR A 209 -20.51 0.42 -22.02
N HIS A 210 -21.30 0.19 -23.08
CA HIS A 210 -22.75 -0.02 -22.98
C HIS A 210 -23.09 -1.20 -22.08
N ALA A 211 -22.47 -2.36 -22.33
CA ALA A 211 -22.69 -3.55 -21.53
C ALA A 211 -22.33 -3.35 -20.05
N TYR A 212 -21.26 -2.60 -19.76
CA TYR A 212 -20.91 -2.24 -18.39
C TYR A 212 -22.00 -1.39 -17.74
N LYS A 213 -22.45 -0.33 -18.42
CA LYS A 213 -23.46 0.59 -17.89
C LYS A 213 -24.81 -0.08 -17.65
N GLU A 214 -25.25 -0.93 -18.57
CA GLU A 214 -26.51 -1.68 -18.43
C GLU A 214 -26.47 -2.63 -17.22
N THR A 215 -25.33 -3.29 -17.02
CA THR A 215 -25.17 -4.28 -15.95
C THR A 215 -24.95 -3.63 -14.58
N PHE A 216 -24.25 -2.49 -14.54
CA PHE A 216 -23.88 -1.77 -13.32
C PHE A 216 -24.31 -0.29 -13.39
N PRO A 217 -25.63 -0.01 -13.41
CA PRO A 217 -26.14 1.34 -13.66
C PRO A 217 -25.77 2.37 -12.58
N GLU A 218 -25.51 1.90 -11.37
CA GLU A 218 -25.17 2.71 -10.19
C GLU A 218 -23.66 3.03 -10.06
N ASP A 219 -22.82 2.41 -10.89
CA ASP A 219 -21.38 2.67 -10.89
C ASP A 219 -21.07 3.97 -11.66
N ASP A 220 -20.01 4.68 -11.24
CA ASP A 220 -19.44 5.75 -12.05
C ASP A 220 -18.86 5.16 -13.34
N LEU A 221 -19.38 5.59 -14.49
CA LEU A 221 -18.97 5.05 -15.79
C LEU A 221 -17.57 5.53 -16.16
N MET A 222 -16.63 4.59 -16.22
CA MET A 222 -15.24 4.82 -16.64
C MET A 222 -14.83 3.82 -17.72
N ALA A 223 -14.42 4.33 -18.89
CA ALA A 223 -14.03 3.50 -20.03
C ALA A 223 -12.50 3.30 -20.09
N LEU A 224 -12.05 2.10 -20.47
CA LEU A 224 -10.65 1.81 -20.77
C LEU A 224 -10.41 2.02 -22.27
N VAL A 225 -9.48 2.91 -22.63
CA VAL A 225 -9.42 3.46 -24.00
C VAL A 225 -8.12 3.16 -24.75
N ASP A 226 -7.26 2.29 -24.22
CA ASP A 226 -5.98 1.94 -24.87
C ASP A 226 -6.01 0.61 -25.65
N TYR A 227 -7.16 -0.09 -25.73
CA TYR A 227 -7.25 -1.43 -26.33
C TYR A 227 -6.82 -1.45 -27.80
N ASN A 228 -7.29 -0.49 -28.61
CA ASN A 228 -6.94 -0.39 -30.03
C ASN A 228 -5.62 0.38 -30.28
N ASN A 229 -4.89 0.73 -29.22
CA ASN A 229 -3.70 1.57 -29.26
C ASN A 229 -3.95 2.91 -30.00
N ASP A 230 -5.18 3.43 -29.88
CA ASP A 230 -5.64 4.69 -30.44
C ASP A 230 -6.48 5.44 -29.39
N VAL A 231 -5.79 5.87 -28.33
CA VAL A 231 -6.41 6.38 -27.11
C VAL A 231 -7.38 7.53 -27.36
N ILE A 232 -7.02 8.44 -28.26
CA ILE A 232 -7.85 9.62 -28.54
C ILE A 232 -9.11 9.23 -29.29
N THR A 233 -9.00 8.34 -30.29
CA THR A 233 -10.17 7.92 -31.08
C THR A 233 -11.15 7.12 -30.22
N ASP A 234 -10.64 6.17 -29.43
CA ASP A 234 -11.46 5.36 -28.52
C ASP A 234 -12.13 6.27 -27.47
N ALA A 235 -11.39 7.21 -26.86
CA ALA A 235 -11.92 8.14 -25.86
C ALA A 235 -13.01 9.07 -26.41
N LEU A 236 -12.82 9.64 -27.61
CA LEU A 236 -13.83 10.49 -28.23
C LEU A 236 -15.07 9.69 -28.64
N SER A 237 -14.90 8.44 -29.08
CA SER A 237 -16.04 7.58 -29.45
C SER A 237 -16.94 7.31 -28.25
N VAL A 238 -16.36 6.95 -27.10
CA VAL A 238 -17.15 6.79 -25.86
C VAL A 238 -17.69 8.12 -25.33
N ALA A 239 -16.92 9.22 -25.41
CA ALA A 239 -17.39 10.52 -24.91
C ALA A 239 -18.60 11.04 -25.70
N ARG A 240 -18.61 10.88 -27.02
CA ARG A 240 -19.73 11.26 -27.88
C ARG A 240 -20.98 10.41 -27.63
N GLU A 241 -20.81 9.12 -27.38
CA GLU A 241 -21.94 8.22 -27.11
C GLU A 241 -22.58 8.48 -25.74
N PHE A 242 -21.77 8.63 -24.68
CA PHE A 242 -22.26 8.67 -23.31
C PHE A 242 -22.36 10.08 -22.71
N GLY A 243 -21.77 11.11 -23.34
CA GLY A 243 -21.87 12.51 -22.92
C GLY A 243 -21.57 12.74 -21.44
N GLU A 244 -22.55 13.30 -20.72
CA GLU A 244 -22.47 13.62 -19.28
C GLU A 244 -22.41 12.38 -18.36
N GLU A 245 -22.82 11.21 -18.86
CA GLU A 245 -22.76 9.96 -18.11
C GLU A 245 -21.33 9.44 -17.96
N LEU A 246 -20.45 9.69 -18.94
CA LEU A 246 -19.05 9.31 -18.88
C LEU A 246 -18.30 10.16 -17.85
N LYS A 247 -17.84 9.53 -16.77
CA LYS A 247 -17.11 10.22 -15.69
C LYS A 247 -15.61 10.26 -15.92
N GLY A 248 -15.07 9.33 -16.70
CA GLY A 248 -13.65 9.35 -17.03
C GLY A 248 -13.22 8.28 -18.02
N VAL A 249 -11.99 8.44 -18.49
CA VAL A 249 -11.29 7.49 -19.35
C VAL A 249 -9.99 7.06 -18.68
N ARG A 250 -9.72 5.75 -18.71
CA ARG A 250 -8.49 5.16 -18.20
C ARG A 250 -7.56 4.84 -19.36
N ILE A 251 -6.31 5.28 -19.23
CA ILE A 251 -5.23 4.99 -20.15
C ILE A 251 -4.21 4.05 -19.50
N ASP A 252 -3.97 2.91 -20.16
CA ASP A 252 -3.02 1.88 -19.72
C ASP A 252 -2.04 1.44 -20.82
N THR A 253 -1.80 2.33 -21.80
CA THR A 253 -0.98 2.04 -22.99
C THR A 253 0.36 1.40 -22.63
N SER A 254 0.65 0.27 -23.26
CA SER A 254 1.88 -0.51 -23.02
C SER A 254 3.15 0.32 -23.23
N LYS A 255 4.13 0.15 -22.33
CA LYS A 255 5.46 0.80 -22.40
C LYS A 255 6.28 0.42 -23.64
N THR A 256 5.86 -0.57 -24.42
CA THR A 256 6.52 -0.98 -25.67
C THR A 256 5.81 -0.46 -26.91
N MET A 257 4.65 0.18 -26.77
CA MET A 257 3.82 0.64 -27.88
C MET A 257 3.89 2.16 -28.02
N VAL A 258 3.90 2.63 -29.26
CA VAL A 258 3.66 4.03 -29.63
C VAL A 258 2.20 4.13 -30.08
N ASP A 259 1.44 5.04 -29.48
CA ASP A 259 0.03 5.25 -29.83
C ASP A 259 -0.12 5.77 -31.27
N GLN A 260 -1.21 5.36 -31.95
CA GLN A 260 -1.49 5.77 -33.33
C GLN A 260 -1.54 7.29 -33.52
N TYR A 261 -1.87 8.05 -32.47
CA TYR A 261 -1.83 9.51 -32.46
C TYR A 261 -0.51 10.07 -33.02
N PHE A 262 0.64 9.51 -32.63
CA PHE A 262 1.94 10.06 -33.02
C PHE A 262 2.30 9.81 -34.48
N PHE A 263 1.76 8.76 -35.11
CA PHE A 263 1.95 8.52 -36.54
C PHE A 263 1.12 9.48 -37.40
N ARG A 264 -0.04 9.91 -36.88
CA ARG A 264 -0.87 10.94 -37.52
C ARG A 264 -0.37 12.36 -37.23
N ASN A 265 0.47 12.53 -36.21
CA ASN A 265 1.02 13.82 -35.79
C ASN A 265 2.55 13.73 -35.62
N PRO A 266 3.30 13.43 -36.70
CA PRO A 266 4.74 13.20 -36.63
C PRO A 266 5.53 14.43 -36.17
N ASP A 267 4.99 15.64 -36.35
CA ASP A 267 5.62 16.89 -35.94
C ASP A 267 5.77 17.03 -34.41
N VAL A 268 5.03 16.23 -33.63
CA VAL A 268 5.14 16.20 -32.17
C VAL A 268 6.39 15.40 -31.73
N LEU A 269 6.89 14.48 -32.56
CA LEU A 269 7.99 13.57 -32.23
C LEU A 269 9.38 14.25 -32.22
N GLY A 270 10.34 13.62 -31.54
CA GLY A 270 11.78 13.90 -31.71
C GLY A 270 12.56 14.26 -30.44
N SER A 271 11.89 14.63 -29.34
CA SER A 271 12.55 15.10 -28.10
C SER A 271 12.16 14.33 -26.83
N PHE A 272 11.35 13.28 -26.95
CA PHE A 272 10.86 12.47 -25.84
C PHE A 272 10.67 11.01 -26.27
N ASP A 273 10.41 10.11 -25.31
CA ASP A 273 10.04 8.71 -25.57
C ASP A 273 8.52 8.62 -25.81
N PRO A 274 8.06 8.32 -27.03
CA PRO A 274 6.63 8.33 -27.38
C PRO A 274 5.89 7.07 -26.93
N ARG A 275 6.53 6.19 -26.17
CA ARG A 275 5.94 4.90 -25.78
C ARG A 275 5.12 4.98 -24.49
N GLY A 276 4.09 4.14 -24.43
CA GLY A 276 3.19 4.01 -23.28
C GLY A 276 2.37 5.26 -23.00
N ALA A 277 1.71 5.28 -21.83
CA ALA A 277 0.90 6.40 -21.35
C ALA A 277 1.78 7.62 -20.96
N ASN A 278 2.41 8.25 -21.96
CA ASN A 278 3.35 9.37 -21.80
C ASN A 278 2.63 10.72 -21.67
N PRO A 279 3.30 11.75 -21.15
CA PRO A 279 2.73 13.09 -20.98
C PRO A 279 2.15 13.71 -22.25
N GLU A 280 2.84 13.60 -23.38
CA GLU A 280 2.43 14.19 -24.66
C GLU A 280 1.12 13.59 -25.17
N LEU A 281 0.94 12.27 -25.02
CA LEU A 281 -0.32 11.59 -25.34
C LEU A 281 -1.46 12.06 -24.42
N ILE A 282 -1.19 12.24 -23.14
CA ILE A 282 -2.20 12.67 -22.16
C ILE A 282 -2.60 14.15 -22.37
N PHE A 283 -1.66 15.03 -22.74
CA PHE A 283 -1.97 16.40 -23.16
C PHE A 283 -2.84 16.42 -24.41
N ALA A 284 -2.50 15.60 -25.42
CA ALA A 284 -3.28 15.48 -26.64
C ALA A 284 -4.69 14.95 -26.37
N LEU A 285 -4.82 13.93 -25.51
CA LEU A 285 -6.10 13.39 -25.07
C LEU A 285 -6.96 14.46 -24.39
N ARG A 286 -6.40 15.19 -23.42
CA ARG A 286 -7.13 16.25 -22.72
C ARG A 286 -7.60 17.33 -23.70
N LYS A 287 -6.70 17.78 -24.59
CA LYS A 287 -7.04 18.77 -25.63
C LYS A 287 -8.19 18.28 -26.52
N ALA A 288 -8.12 17.05 -27.00
CA ALA A 288 -9.14 16.49 -27.89
C ALA A 288 -10.51 16.41 -27.21
N LEU A 289 -10.56 15.97 -25.95
CA LEU A 289 -11.79 15.97 -25.16
C LEU A 289 -12.32 17.40 -24.94
N ASP A 290 -11.43 18.35 -24.65
CA ASP A 290 -11.80 19.75 -24.40
C ASP A 290 -12.31 20.47 -25.65
N ASP A 291 -11.71 20.21 -26.82
CA ASP A 291 -12.15 20.78 -28.11
C ASP A 291 -13.58 20.36 -28.46
N GLU A 292 -14.06 19.22 -27.96
CA GLU A 292 -15.43 18.73 -28.13
C GLU A 292 -16.34 19.04 -26.91
N GLY A 293 -15.84 19.78 -25.92
CA GLY A 293 -16.60 20.23 -24.76
C GLY A 293 -16.68 19.22 -23.60
N PHE A 294 -15.95 18.10 -23.65
CA PHE A 294 -15.95 17.05 -22.63
C PHE A 294 -15.02 17.37 -21.44
N HIS A 295 -15.08 18.59 -20.92
CA HIS A 295 -14.23 19.07 -19.82
C HIS A 295 -14.42 18.30 -18.50
N HIS A 296 -15.58 17.67 -18.31
CA HIS A 296 -15.92 16.89 -17.12
C HIS A 296 -15.29 15.49 -17.08
N VAL A 297 -14.90 14.94 -18.24
CA VAL A 297 -14.38 13.58 -18.36
C VAL A 297 -12.99 13.52 -17.74
N LYS A 298 -12.84 12.83 -16.60
CA LYS A 298 -11.56 12.68 -15.91
C LYS A 298 -10.60 11.75 -16.63
N ILE A 299 -9.29 11.97 -16.49
CA ILE A 299 -8.25 11.08 -17.03
C ILE A 299 -7.63 10.27 -15.89
N ILE A 300 -7.72 8.95 -15.99
CA ILE A 300 -7.08 8.01 -15.06
C ILE A 300 -5.81 7.44 -15.71
N GLY A 301 -4.65 7.74 -15.15
CA GLY A 301 -3.38 7.18 -15.60
C GLY A 301 -3.05 5.89 -14.85
N SER A 302 -2.86 4.78 -15.57
CA SER A 302 -2.32 3.52 -15.02
C SER A 302 -1.10 3.04 -15.81
N GLY A 303 -0.49 1.93 -15.39
CA GLY A 303 0.61 1.31 -16.14
C GLY A 303 1.99 1.79 -15.71
N GLY A 304 2.52 1.19 -14.64
CA GLY A 304 3.91 1.37 -14.21
C GLY A 304 4.24 2.79 -13.74
N PHE A 305 3.31 3.42 -13.01
CA PHE A 305 3.55 4.62 -12.22
C PHE A 305 4.30 4.31 -10.93
N ASP A 306 5.11 5.26 -10.49
CA ASP A 306 5.75 5.33 -9.18
C ASP A 306 5.82 6.79 -8.74
N ALA A 307 6.37 7.05 -7.54
CA ALA A 307 6.43 8.41 -7.00
C ALA A 307 7.23 9.36 -7.90
N LYS A 308 8.31 8.89 -8.55
CA LYS A 308 9.17 9.73 -9.39
C LYS A 308 8.46 10.11 -10.69
N ARG A 309 7.81 9.15 -11.35
CA ARG A 309 7.05 9.40 -12.58
C ARG A 309 5.87 10.33 -12.31
N ILE A 310 5.14 10.12 -11.20
CA ILE A 310 4.04 11.02 -10.82
C ILE A 310 4.57 12.42 -10.53
N GLU A 311 5.68 12.56 -9.81
CA GLU A 311 6.29 13.86 -9.54
C GLU A 311 6.66 14.61 -10.83
N GLU A 312 7.20 13.91 -11.83
CA GLU A 312 7.47 14.49 -13.15
C GLU A 312 6.17 14.98 -13.83
N TYR A 313 5.13 14.16 -13.80
CA TYR A 313 3.83 14.48 -14.42
C TYR A 313 3.20 15.70 -13.76
N GLU A 314 3.22 15.75 -12.43
CA GLU A 314 2.69 16.87 -11.66
C GLU A 314 3.47 18.16 -11.91
N LYS A 315 4.81 18.10 -11.95
CA LYS A 315 5.67 19.27 -12.24
C LYS A 315 5.44 19.82 -13.65
N ARG A 316 5.14 18.94 -14.61
CA ARG A 316 4.84 19.31 -16.01
C ARG A 316 3.39 19.76 -16.20
N GLY A 317 2.52 19.61 -15.20
CA GLY A 317 1.10 19.91 -15.31
C GLY A 317 0.34 18.94 -16.21
N VAL A 318 0.78 17.67 -16.28
CA VAL A 318 0.09 16.64 -17.07
C VAL A 318 -1.32 16.43 -16.52
N PRO A 319 -2.37 16.48 -17.36
CA PRO A 319 -3.76 16.46 -16.93
C PRO A 319 -4.23 15.04 -16.59
N VAL A 320 -3.63 14.43 -15.57
CA VAL A 320 -4.12 13.20 -14.93
C VAL A 320 -4.90 13.60 -13.68
N ASP A 321 -6.10 13.06 -13.51
CA ASP A 321 -6.96 13.33 -12.35
C ASP A 321 -6.82 12.27 -11.26
N ILE A 322 -6.53 11.02 -11.66
CA ILE A 322 -6.44 9.85 -10.78
C ILE A 322 -5.29 8.95 -11.23
N TYR A 323 -4.50 8.45 -10.28
CA TYR A 323 -3.41 7.50 -10.56
C TYR A 323 -3.74 6.09 -10.08
N GLY A 324 -3.67 5.11 -10.99
CA GLY A 324 -3.67 3.68 -10.67
C GLY A 324 -2.24 3.16 -10.53
N VAL A 325 -1.87 2.67 -9.35
CA VAL A 325 -0.48 2.30 -9.04
C VAL A 325 -0.44 0.90 -8.41
N GLY A 326 0.37 0.01 -8.99
CA GLY A 326 0.49 -1.40 -8.58
C GLY A 326 1.87 -1.75 -8.02
N SER A 327 2.59 -2.63 -8.70
CA SER A 327 3.89 -3.23 -8.31
C SER A 327 4.90 -2.34 -7.58
N SER A 328 5.02 -1.06 -7.93
CA SER A 328 5.95 -0.13 -7.26
C SER A 328 5.65 0.05 -5.76
N LEU A 329 4.40 -0.15 -5.34
CA LEU A 329 3.94 -0.01 -3.97
C LEU A 329 4.29 -1.20 -3.07
N LEU A 330 4.47 -2.39 -3.64
CA LEU A 330 4.73 -3.63 -2.90
C LEU A 330 6.22 -3.91 -2.68
N LYS A 331 7.11 -3.07 -3.20
CA LYS A 331 8.56 -3.24 -3.00
C LYS A 331 8.89 -3.12 -1.52
N ILE A 332 9.46 -4.18 -0.96
CA ILE A 332 9.91 -4.23 0.43
C ILE A 332 11.36 -3.77 0.50
N HIS A 333 11.61 -2.65 1.17
CA HIS A 333 12.94 -2.05 1.27
C HIS A 333 13.28 -1.52 2.67
N ILE A 334 12.31 -1.48 3.59
CA ILE A 334 12.50 -1.02 4.96
C ILE A 334 12.60 -2.25 5.87
N GLY A 335 13.82 -2.72 6.10
CA GLY A 335 14.08 -3.81 7.05
C GLY A 335 14.04 -3.33 8.49
N PHE A 336 13.34 -4.07 9.35
CA PHE A 336 13.39 -3.90 10.79
C PHE A 336 14.41 -4.83 11.44
N THR A 337 14.78 -4.50 12.67
CA THR A 337 15.64 -5.35 13.51
C THR A 337 15.17 -5.24 14.95
N GLY A 338 14.91 -6.38 15.57
CA GLY A 338 14.86 -6.53 17.03
C GLY A 338 16.26 -6.71 17.62
N ASP A 339 16.61 -5.93 18.62
CA ASP A 339 17.86 -6.12 19.38
C ASP A 339 17.58 -6.04 20.88
N ASN A 340 18.11 -7.00 21.64
CA ASN A 340 18.16 -6.95 23.10
C ASN A 340 19.16 -5.87 23.54
N VAL A 341 18.74 -4.99 24.45
CA VAL A 341 19.55 -3.82 24.88
C VAL A 341 19.76 -3.71 26.38
N LEU A 342 18.88 -4.32 27.17
CA LEU A 342 18.99 -4.43 28.63
C LEU A 342 18.75 -5.87 29.07
N LEU A 343 19.52 -6.33 30.06
CA LEU A 343 19.30 -7.58 30.79
C LEU A 343 19.24 -7.26 32.28
N ASN A 344 18.14 -7.63 32.94
CA ASN A 344 17.88 -7.39 34.37
C ASN A 344 18.11 -5.93 34.78
N GLY A 345 17.65 -4.99 33.94
CA GLY A 345 17.78 -3.55 34.14
C GLY A 345 19.17 -2.96 33.86
N LYS A 346 20.15 -3.77 33.46
CA LYS A 346 21.51 -3.34 33.15
C LYS A 346 21.77 -3.37 31.65
N HIS A 347 22.61 -2.47 31.16
CA HIS A 347 23.03 -2.49 29.76
C HIS A 347 23.79 -3.78 29.45
N GLU A 348 23.24 -4.56 28.52
CA GLU A 348 23.83 -5.78 27.97
C GLU A 348 23.27 -5.90 26.56
N ALA A 349 24.11 -5.64 25.55
CA ALA A 349 23.68 -5.56 24.16
C ALA A 349 24.82 -5.95 23.24
N LYS A 350 24.49 -6.39 22.02
CA LYS A 350 25.47 -6.56 20.95
C LYS A 350 26.25 -5.25 20.73
N THR A 351 27.56 -5.35 20.50
CA THR A 351 28.41 -4.19 20.21
C THR A 351 27.79 -3.27 19.15
N GLY A 352 27.72 -1.98 19.45
CA GLY A 352 27.08 -0.96 18.61
C GLY A 352 25.59 -0.75 18.88
N ARG A 353 24.97 -1.57 19.73
CA ARG A 353 23.61 -1.39 20.24
C ARG A 353 23.64 -0.81 21.64
N LYS A 354 22.63 0.01 21.93
CA LYS A 354 22.40 0.61 23.24
C LYS A 354 20.92 0.85 23.39
N TYR A 355 20.46 0.91 24.63
CA TYR A 355 19.09 1.35 24.91
C TYR A 355 18.88 2.77 24.39
N ARG A 356 17.83 2.96 23.59
CA ARG A 356 17.44 4.25 23.02
C ARG A 356 16.03 4.59 23.50
N PRO A 357 15.86 5.45 24.50
CA PRO A 357 14.53 5.85 24.94
C PRO A 357 13.82 6.61 23.82
N ASN A 358 12.53 6.33 23.64
CA ASN A 358 11.68 7.12 22.76
C ASN A 358 10.46 7.61 23.57
N PRO A 359 10.37 8.92 23.88
CA PRO A 359 9.29 9.48 24.71
C PRO A 359 7.92 9.44 24.02
N ARG A 360 7.84 9.14 22.72
CA ARG A 360 6.58 8.99 21.98
C ARG A 360 5.93 7.62 22.19
N LEU A 361 6.65 6.66 22.74
CA LEU A 361 6.12 5.31 22.94
C LEU A 361 5.04 5.33 24.03
N GLU A 362 3.90 4.72 23.73
CA GLU A 362 2.81 4.55 24.69
C GLU A 362 2.82 3.12 25.23
N LYS A 363 2.62 2.96 26.54
CA LYS A 363 2.42 1.66 27.16
C LYS A 363 1.15 1.01 26.61
N ILE A 364 1.23 -0.27 26.29
CA ILE A 364 0.11 -1.06 25.80
C ILE A 364 -0.56 -1.74 26.99
N ASP A 365 -1.86 -1.47 27.13
CA ASP A 365 -2.74 -2.07 28.13
C ASP A 365 -2.99 -3.56 27.84
#